data_AF-A0A2N6PU97-F1
#
_entry.id   AF-A0A2N6PU97-F1
#
_cell.length_a   1.000
_cell.length_b   1.000
_cell.length_c   1.000
_cell.angle_alpha   90.00
_cell.angle_beta   90.00
_cell.angle_gamma   90.00
#
_symmetry.space_group_name_H-M   'P 1'
#
loop_
_entity.id
_entity.type
_entity.pdbx_description
1 polymer ?
#
loop_
_entity_poly.entity_id
_entity_poly.type
_entity_poly.pdbx_seq_one_letter_code
_entity_poly.pdbx_strand_id
1 'polypeptide(L)' 'MNAEESPGFGDVIREARKAKGWSQIELGEAAGLSRPTIARIEANNDVTTATIAKVASALGLKLELRQDED' A
#
# COMPACT_ATOMS: atom_id res chain seq x y z
N MET A 1 -16.07 13.71 18.26
CA MET A 1 -16.59 12.44 17.70
C MET A 1 -16.04 12.40 16.29
N ASN A 2 -14.86 11.81 16.12
CA ASN A 2 -14.14 11.90 14.85
C ASN A 2 -14.80 10.90 13.90
N ALA A 3 -15.31 11.39 12.77
CA ALA A 3 -15.73 10.57 11.66
C ALA A 3 -14.62 9.55 11.37
N GLU A 4 -14.98 8.29 11.21
CA GLU A 4 -14.04 7.21 10.90
C GLU A 4 -13.35 7.57 9.58
N GLU A 5 -12.13 8.12 9.67
CA GLU A 5 -11.30 8.37 8.50
C GLU A 5 -11.09 7.03 7.81
N SER A 6 -11.59 6.91 6.57
CA SER A 6 -11.34 5.74 5.76
C SER A 6 -9.82 5.52 5.67
N PRO A 7 -9.32 4.31 5.96
CA PRO A 7 -7.90 4.07 6.02
C PRO A 7 -7.24 4.47 4.70
N GLY A 8 -6.15 5.24 4.79
CA GLY A 8 -5.36 5.60 3.62
C GLY A 8 -4.84 4.35 2.91
N PHE A 9 -4.60 4.45 1.60
CA PHE A 9 -4.12 3.29 0.82
C PHE A 9 -2.81 2.69 1.38
N GLY A 10 -1.96 3.52 1.98
CA GLY A 10 -0.73 3.10 2.65
C GLY A 10 -0.97 2.22 3.87
N ASP A 11 -2.06 2.45 4.60
CA ASP A 11 -2.47 1.60 5.72
C ASP A 11 -2.98 0.24 5.23
N VAL A 12 -3.77 0.22 4.14
CA VAL A 12 -4.19 -1.04 3.48
C VAL A 12 -2.98 -1.88 3.06
N ILE A 13 -1.97 -1.25 2.47
CA ILE A 13 -0.72 -1.91 2.06
C ILE A 13 0.05 -2.44 3.28
N ARG A 14 0.18 -1.63 4.34
CA ARG A 14 0.89 -2.02 5.57
C ARG A 14 0.24 -3.24 6.22
N GLU A 15 -1.08 -3.24 6.34
CA GLU A 15 -1.81 -4.34 6.98
C GLU A 15 -1.76 -5.61 6.13
N ALA A 16 -1.92 -5.52 4.82
CA ALA A 16 -1.76 -6.67 3.92
C ALA A 16 -0.33 -7.27 3.98
N ARG A 17 0.70 -6.42 4.09
CA ARG A 17 2.08 -6.88 4.29
C ARG A 17 2.22 -7.63 5.61
N LYS A 18 1.74 -7.07 6.72
CA LYS A 18 1.81 -7.70 8.04
C LYS A 18 1.03 -9.02 8.08
N ALA A 19 -0.13 -9.10 7.42
CA ALA A 19 -0.92 -10.33 7.33
C ALA A 19 -0.17 -11.47 6.62
N LYS A 20 0.75 -11.14 5.70
CA LYS A 20 1.68 -12.10 5.10
C LYS A 20 2.91 -12.42 5.96
N GLY A 21 3.08 -11.76 7.10
CA GLY A 21 4.26 -11.89 7.96
C GLY A 21 5.51 -11.21 7.40
N TRP A 22 5.38 -10.35 6.38
CA TRP A 22 6.52 -9.73 5.71
C TRP A 22 6.98 -8.44 6.39
N SER A 23 8.29 -8.23 6.41
CA SER A 23 8.95 -6.96 6.65
C SER A 23 8.86 -6.04 5.42
N GLN A 24 9.16 -4.75 5.59
CA GLN A 24 9.21 -3.80 4.46
C GLN A 24 10.30 -4.16 3.44
N ILE A 25 11.35 -4.86 3.86
CA ILE A 25 12.42 -5.33 2.97
C ILE A 25 11.87 -6.45 2.08
N GLU A 26 11.23 -7.45 2.67
CA GLU A 26 10.64 -8.59 1.93
C GLU A 26 9.56 -8.14 0.94
N LEU A 27 8.72 -7.17 1.32
CA LEU A 27 7.77 -6.58 0.36
C LEU A 27 8.49 -5.83 -0.76
N GLY A 28 9.58 -5.11 -0.44
CA GLY A 28 10.41 -4.44 -1.43
C GLY A 28 10.97 -5.43 -2.45
N GLU A 29 11.56 -6.53 -1.97
CA GLU A 29 12.09 -7.60 -2.81
C GLU A 29 11.01 -8.22 -3.70
N ALA A 30 9.85 -8.58 -3.12
CA ALA A 30 8.72 -9.15 -3.87
C ALA A 30 8.16 -8.19 -4.93
N ALA A 31 8.19 -6.88 -4.69
CA ALA A 31 7.70 -5.86 -5.62
C ALA A 31 8.77 -5.29 -6.57
N GLY A 32 10.04 -5.68 -6.42
CA GLY A 32 11.18 -5.09 -7.15
C GLY A 32 11.40 -3.62 -6.80
N LEU A 33 11.28 -3.25 -5.52
CA LEU A 33 11.37 -1.90 -4.98
C LEU A 33 12.32 -1.85 -3.78
N SER A 34 12.84 -0.66 -3.48
CA SER A 34 13.66 -0.45 -2.29
C SER A 34 12.81 -0.38 -1.02
N ARG A 35 13.37 -0.78 0.13
CA ARG A 35 12.71 -0.61 1.44
C ARG A 35 12.30 0.85 1.71
N PRO A 36 13.13 1.89 1.45
CA PRO A 36 12.68 3.28 1.57
C PRO A 36 11.46 3.63 0.72
N THR A 37 11.34 3.06 -0.48
CA THR A 37 10.14 3.22 -1.33
C THR A 37 8.92 2.62 -0.63
N ILE A 38 9.02 1.40 -0.08
CA ILE A 38 7.93 0.78 0.70
C ILE A 38 7.54 1.63 1.92
N ALA A 39 8.52 2.15 2.66
CA ALA A 39 8.26 3.00 3.82
C ALA A 39 7.50 4.29 3.45
N ARG A 40 7.83 4.91 2.31
CA ARG A 40 7.10 6.08 1.81
C ARG A 40 5.66 5.75 1.41
N ILE A 41 5.44 4.61 0.75
CA ILE A 41 4.11 4.12 0.38
C ILE A 41 3.23 3.94 1.62
N GLU A 42 3.74 3.22 2.63
CA GLU A 42 2.99 2.97 3.87
C GLU A 42 2.75 4.24 4.68
N ALA A 43 3.55 5.28 4.48
CA ALA A 43 3.36 6.60 5.10
C ALA A 43 2.38 7.49 4.33
N ASN A 44 1.66 6.96 3.32
CA ASN A 44 0.75 7.70 2.45
C ASN A 44 1.42 8.89 1.73
N ASN A 45 2.73 8.81 1.43
CA ASN A 45 3.43 9.84 0.67
C ASN A 45 3.19 9.71 -0.84
N ASP A 46 3.44 10.80 -1.57
CA ASP A 46 3.37 10.83 -3.05
C ASP A 46 4.25 9.77 -3.71
N VAL A 47 3.60 8.85 -4.41
CA VAL A 47 4.20 7.78 -5.20
C VAL A 47 3.42 7.60 -6.50
N THR A 48 4.07 7.06 -7.52
CA THR A 48 3.40 6.82 -8.80
C THR A 48 2.39 5.68 -8.70
N THR A 49 1.32 5.75 -9.49
CA THR A 49 0.35 4.65 -9.64
C THR A 49 1.01 3.34 -10.09
N ALA A 50 2.04 3.42 -10.94
CA ALA A 50 2.84 2.26 -11.35
C ALA A 50 3.56 1.60 -10.17
N THR A 51 4.11 2.39 -9.24
CA THR A 51 4.71 1.87 -8.00
C THR A 51 3.68 1.19 -7.12
N ILE A 52 2.50 1.80 -6.96
CA ILE A 52 1.40 1.22 -6.18
C ILE A 52 0.96 -0.11 -6.81
N ALA A 53 0.82 -0.18 -8.13
CA ALA A 53 0.42 -1.39 -8.84
C ALA A 53 1.39 -2.56 -8.62
N LYS A 54 2.70 -2.30 -8.60
CA LYS A 54 3.72 -3.33 -8.28
C LYS A 54 3.54 -3.89 -6.87
N VAL A 55 3.33 -3.01 -5.89
CA VAL A 55 3.10 -3.41 -4.50
C VAL A 55 1.80 -4.18 -4.33
N ALA A 56 0.71 -3.71 -4.95
CA ALA A 56 -0.57 -4.39 -4.95
C ALA A 56 -0.44 -5.80 -5.53
N SER A 57 0.23 -5.94 -6.68
CA SER A 57 0.49 -7.25 -7.30
C SER A 57 1.29 -8.18 -6.39
N ALA A 58 2.34 -7.69 -5.73
CA ALA A 58 3.16 -8.49 -4.80
C ALA A 58 2.35 -8.96 -3.58
N LEU A 59 1.39 -8.15 -3.13
CA LEU A 59 0.52 -8.48 -2.00
C LEU A 59 -0.71 -9.32 -2.40
N GLY A 60 -0.97 -9.51 -3.69
CA GLY A 60 -2.19 -10.16 -4.18
C GLY A 60 -3.44 -9.28 -4.05
N LEU A 61 -3.25 -7.96 -4.05
CA LEU A 61 -4.32 -6.95 -4.01
C LEU A 61 -4.65 -6.44 -5.41
N LYS A 62 -5.82 -5.84 -5.55
CA LYS A 62 -6.27 -5.14 -6.76
C LYS A 62 -6.48 -3.66 -6.46
N LEU A 63 -6.00 -2.79 -7.34
CA LEU A 63 -6.29 -1.37 -7.30
C LEU A 63 -7.62 -1.10 -8.00
N GLU A 64 -8.54 -0.40 -7.32
CA GLU A 64 -9.86 -0.08 -7.83
C GLU A 64 -10.14 1.41 -7.64
N LEU A 65 -10.65 2.06 -8.70
CA LEU A 65 -11.19 3.41 -8.61
C LEU A 65 -12.69 3.29 -8.35
N ARG A 66 -13.18 3.98 -7.33
CA ARG A 66 -14.60 4.11 -7.04
C ARG A 66 -14.98 5.57 -7.19
N GLN A 67 -16.20 5.83 -7.65
CA GLN A 67 -16.76 7.17 -7.59
C GLN A 67 -17.14 7.44 -6.14
N ASP A 68 -16.89 8.66 -5.68
CA ASP A 68 -17.50 9.13 -4.44
C ASP A 68 -19.01 9.20 -4.71
N GLU A 69 -19.78 8.43 -3.97
CA GLU A 69 -21.24 8.61 -3.93
C GLU A 69 -21.52 9.77 -2.98
N ASP A 70 -22.21 10.81 -3.48
CA ASP A 70 -22.57 12.03 -2.74
C ASP A 70 -23.36 11.74 -1.44
#